data_AF-A0A7W1HID8-F1
#
_entry.id   AF-A0A7W1HID8-F1
#
_cell.length_a   1.000
_cell.length_b   1.000
_cell.length_c   1.000
_cell.angle_alpha   90.00
_cell.angle_beta   90.00
_cell.angle_gamma   90.00
#
_symmetry.space_group_name_H-M   'P 1'
#
loop_
_entity.id
_entity.type
_entity.pdbx_description
1 polymer ?
#
loop_
_entity_poly.entity_id
_entity_poly.type
_entity_poly.pdbx_seq_one_letter_code
_entity_poly.pdbx_strand_id
1 'polypeptide(L)'
;MTTREFMAQTAAIGSIGASFYFVPETIATGKEHGLDGFRFYFLGRGGVLGDVEAAVVASAFGYFNPDLVAKMWDSAKAKMAPRDAGRLYLTCAHDLGRARLADVGGLDAFCAAADEIDAAIDPAALPLYAGIAAEPRPDDAPARAL
;
A
#
# COMPACT_ATOMS: atom_id res chain seq x y z
N MET A 1 -11.84 -25.26 -10.26
CA MET A 1 -11.66 -24.31 -9.14
C MET A 1 -12.76 -23.27 -9.24
N THR A 2 -13.58 -23.13 -8.20
CA THR A 2 -14.60 -22.08 -8.12
C THR A 2 -13.94 -20.74 -7.78
N THR A 3 -14.62 -19.61 -8.04
CA THR A 3 -14.14 -18.28 -7.62
C THR A 3 -13.86 -18.23 -6.11
N ARG A 4 -14.69 -18.89 -5.30
CA ARG A 4 -14.50 -18.93 -3.85
C ARG A 4 -13.25 -19.74 -3.46
N GLU A 5 -13.00 -20.87 -4.12
CA GLU A 5 -11.79 -21.67 -3.90
C GLU A 5 -10.52 -20.90 -4.31
N PHE A 6 -10.57 -20.15 -5.42
CA PHE A 6 -9.46 -19.30 -5.86
C PHE A 6 -9.17 -18.20 -4.84
N MET A 7 -10.19 -17.46 -4.40
CA MET A 7 -10.04 -16.40 -3.40
C MET A 7 -9.50 -16.93 -2.06
N ALA A 8 -9.90 -18.14 -1.66
CA ALA A 8 -9.39 -18.75 -0.43
C ALA A 8 -7.89 -19.05 -0.51
N GLN A 9 -7.36 -19.41 -1.70
CA GLN A 9 -5.94 -19.68 -1.89
C GLN A 9 -5.08 -18.40 -1.90
N THR A 10 -5.65 -17.27 -2.31
CA THR A 10 -4.92 -16.00 -2.42
C THR A 10 -5.14 -15.04 -1.25
N ALA A 11 -6.05 -15.38 -0.31
CA ALA A 11 -6.40 -14.53 0.82
C ALA A 11 -5.18 -14.08 1.65
N ALA A 12 -4.18 -14.94 1.81
CA ALA A 12 -2.96 -14.64 2.52
C ALA A 12 -2.18 -13.46 1.92
N ILE A 13 -2.15 -13.32 0.58
CA ILE A 13 -1.46 -12.21 -0.09
C ILE A 13 -2.09 -10.87 0.32
N GLY A 14 -3.43 -10.80 0.28
CA GLY A 14 -4.15 -9.60 0.70
C GLY A 14 -3.99 -9.28 2.19
N SER A 15 -4.00 -10.31 3.06
CA SER A 15 -3.78 -10.13 4.50
C SER A 15 -2.36 -9.67 4.83
N ILE A 16 -1.35 -10.23 4.17
CA ILE A 16 0.06 -9.83 4.33
C ILE A 16 0.26 -8.40 3.83
N GLY A 17 -0.19 -8.07 2.61
CA GLY A 17 -0.03 -6.71 2.06
C GLY A 17 -0.76 -5.61 2.84
N ALA A 18 -1.81 -5.95 3.59
CA ALA A 18 -2.50 -5.01 4.49
C ALA A 18 -1.89 -4.95 5.90
N SER A 19 -0.94 -5.84 6.23
CA SER A 19 -0.46 -6.04 7.60
C SER A 19 0.22 -4.83 8.21
N PHE A 20 0.82 -3.96 7.39
CA PHE A 20 1.51 -2.77 7.87
C PHE A 20 0.60 -1.58 8.16
N TYR A 21 -0.64 -1.58 7.67
CA TYR A 21 -1.42 -0.34 7.58
C TYR A 21 -1.58 0.44 8.89
N PHE A 22 -1.71 -0.28 10.00
CA PHE A 22 -2.00 0.29 11.32
C PHE A 22 -1.11 -0.29 12.43
N VAL A 23 0.05 -0.87 12.09
CA VAL A 23 0.99 -1.28 13.13
C VAL A 23 1.50 -0.05 13.90
N PRO A 24 1.85 -0.19 15.19
CA PRO A 24 2.29 0.94 16.02
C PRO A 24 3.41 1.77 15.36
N GLU A 25 4.33 1.11 14.65
CA GLU A 25 5.46 1.71 13.95
C GLU A 25 4.99 2.63 12.81
N THR A 26 4.05 2.17 11.97
CA THR A 26 3.48 2.98 10.88
C THR A 26 2.68 4.18 11.43
N ILE A 27 1.93 3.96 12.52
CA ILE A 27 1.19 5.05 13.19
C ILE A 27 2.17 6.08 13.78
N ALA A 28 3.28 5.63 14.34
CA ALA A 28 4.32 6.52 14.88
C ALA A 28 4.94 7.37 13.77
N THR A 29 5.33 6.76 12.64
CA THR A 29 5.84 7.49 11.46
C THR A 29 4.87 8.57 11.00
N GLY A 30 3.58 8.25 10.83
CA GLY A 30 2.58 9.25 10.44
C GLY A 30 2.53 10.44 11.40
N LYS A 31 2.58 10.18 12.72
CA LYS A 31 2.50 11.22 13.75
C LYS A 31 3.69 12.19 13.69
N GLU A 32 4.88 11.72 13.34
CA GLU A 32 6.07 12.57 13.15
C GLU A 32 5.84 13.63 12.06
N HIS A 33 4.96 13.33 11.11
CA HIS A 33 4.56 14.23 10.02
C HIS A 33 3.20 14.91 10.26
N GLY A 34 2.69 14.88 11.50
CA GLY A 34 1.41 15.50 11.86
C GLY A 34 0.18 14.79 11.28
N LEU A 35 0.33 13.55 10.82
CA LEU A 35 -0.74 12.70 10.29
C LEU A 35 -1.11 11.64 11.33
N ASP A 36 -2.37 11.60 11.76
CA ASP A 36 -2.84 10.46 12.56
C ASP A 36 -2.91 9.18 11.71
N GLY A 37 -3.16 8.03 12.33
CA GLY A 37 -3.17 6.75 11.63
C GLY A 37 -4.15 6.68 10.45
N PHE A 38 -5.32 7.31 10.57
CA PHE A 38 -6.29 7.34 9.46
C PHE A 38 -5.84 8.28 8.35
N ARG A 39 -5.41 9.50 8.69
CA ARG A 39 -4.91 10.45 7.68
C ARG A 39 -3.70 9.92 6.94
N PHE A 40 -2.78 9.26 7.65
CA PHE A 40 -1.61 8.67 7.03
C PHE A 40 -1.99 7.46 6.15
N TYR A 41 -2.94 6.62 6.58
CA TYR A 41 -3.49 5.56 5.73
C TYR A 41 -4.12 6.10 4.44
N PHE A 42 -5.02 7.10 4.54
CA PHE A 42 -5.70 7.64 3.34
C PHE A 42 -4.72 8.34 2.41
N LEU A 43 -3.85 9.21 2.94
CA LEU A 43 -2.88 9.96 2.15
C LEU A 43 -1.77 9.05 1.60
N GLY A 44 -1.26 8.13 2.41
CA GLY A 44 -0.22 7.18 2.02
C GLY A 44 -0.71 6.20 0.97
N ARG A 45 -1.83 5.51 1.22
CA ARG A 45 -2.39 4.55 0.25
C ARG A 45 -2.83 5.23 -1.05
N GLY A 46 -3.44 6.42 -0.96
CA GLY A 46 -3.89 7.18 -2.12
C GLY A 46 -2.77 7.96 -2.81
N GLY A 47 -1.62 8.17 -2.15
CA GLY A 47 -0.56 9.07 -2.59
C GLY A 47 0.06 8.72 -3.93
N VAL A 48 0.03 7.44 -4.29
CA VAL A 48 0.48 6.96 -5.60
C VAL A 48 -0.34 7.50 -6.77
N LEU A 49 -1.58 7.96 -6.53
CA LEU A 49 -2.44 8.59 -7.53
C LEU A 49 -2.01 10.04 -7.85
N GLY A 50 -1.09 10.61 -7.06
CA GLY A 50 -0.64 11.99 -7.19
C GLY A 50 -1.55 12.99 -6.46
N ASP A 51 -1.35 14.27 -6.77
CA ASP A 51 -2.15 15.35 -6.17
C ASP A 51 -3.47 15.56 -6.94
N VAL A 52 -4.47 14.77 -6.57
CA VAL A 52 -5.79 14.73 -7.21
C VAL A 52 -6.91 15.17 -6.26
N GLU A 53 -8.11 15.34 -6.79
CA GLU A 53 -9.33 15.60 -6.03
C GLU A 53 -9.74 14.39 -5.19
N ALA A 54 -10.34 14.64 -4.02
CA ALA A 54 -10.82 13.57 -3.14
C ALA A 54 -11.79 12.59 -3.81
N ALA A 55 -12.57 13.05 -4.80
CA ALA A 55 -13.48 12.19 -5.55
C ALA A 55 -12.75 11.11 -6.37
N VAL A 56 -11.55 11.42 -6.90
CA VAL A 56 -10.69 10.46 -7.60
C VAL A 56 -10.21 9.39 -6.62
N VAL A 57 -9.77 9.80 -5.43
CA VAL A 57 -9.35 8.88 -4.37
C VAL A 57 -10.51 8.01 -3.88
N ALA A 58 -11.70 8.60 -3.70
CA ALA A 58 -12.90 7.87 -3.29
C ALA A 58 -13.29 6.81 -4.33
N SER A 59 -13.24 7.17 -5.62
CA SER A 59 -13.48 6.23 -6.72
C SER A 59 -12.45 5.10 -6.74
N ALA A 60 -11.17 5.41 -6.51
CA ALA A 60 -10.11 4.41 -6.49
C ALA A 60 -10.21 3.46 -5.28
N PHE A 61 -10.70 3.97 -4.14
CA PHE A 61 -10.90 3.15 -2.95
C PHE A 61 -12.19 2.32 -3.04
N GLY A 62 -13.25 2.85 -3.66
CA GLY A 62 -14.44 2.10 -4.09
C GLY A 62 -15.46 1.73 -3.02
N TYR A 63 -15.11 1.76 -1.72
CA TYR A 63 -16.00 1.27 -0.65
C TYR A 63 -16.15 2.22 0.55
N PHE A 64 -15.42 3.33 0.61
CA PHE A 64 -15.56 4.30 1.70
C PHE A 64 -16.65 5.33 1.41
N ASN A 65 -17.25 5.88 2.47
CA ASN A 65 -18.11 7.06 2.37
C ASN A 65 -17.29 8.22 1.75
N PRO A 66 -17.77 8.86 0.66
CA PRO A 66 -17.04 9.93 -0.02
C PRO A 66 -16.71 11.15 0.87
N ASP A 67 -17.60 11.54 1.79
CA ASP A 67 -17.37 12.67 2.70
C ASP A 67 -16.25 12.36 3.70
N LEU A 68 -16.15 11.09 4.14
CA LEU A 68 -15.04 10.65 4.97
C LEU A 68 -13.73 10.73 4.18
N VAL A 69 -13.71 10.27 2.93
CA VAL A 69 -12.52 10.33 2.07
C VAL A 69 -12.09 11.78 1.87
N ALA A 70 -13.01 12.67 1.52
CA ALA A 70 -12.73 14.10 1.36
C ALA A 70 -12.12 14.71 2.62
N LYS A 71 -12.74 14.48 3.78
CA LYS A 71 -12.21 14.96 5.05
C LYS A 71 -10.80 14.44 5.33
N MET A 72 -10.55 13.14 5.15
CA MET A 72 -9.23 12.55 5.44
C MET A 72 -8.17 13.00 4.43
N TRP A 73 -8.48 12.96 3.14
CA TRP A 73 -7.57 13.33 2.05
C TRP A 73 -7.18 14.81 2.11
N ASP A 74 -8.16 15.72 2.08
CA ASP A 74 -7.88 17.16 1.97
C ASP A 74 -7.13 17.69 3.19
N SER A 75 -7.50 17.22 4.39
CA SER A 75 -6.81 17.63 5.62
C SER A 75 -5.43 17.00 5.80
N ALA A 76 -5.13 15.90 5.09
CA ALA A 76 -3.83 15.26 5.10
C ALA A 76 -2.90 15.87 4.04
N LYS A 77 -3.36 16.08 2.80
CA LYS A 77 -2.56 16.68 1.72
C LYS A 77 -2.16 18.14 2.00
N ALA A 78 -2.91 18.83 2.86
CA ALA A 78 -2.52 20.15 3.39
C ALA A 78 -1.26 20.11 4.27
N LYS A 79 -0.82 18.92 4.74
CA LYS A 79 0.34 18.73 5.62
C LYS A 79 1.54 18.12 4.91
N MET A 80 1.32 17.30 3.90
CA MET A 80 2.36 16.58 3.16
C MET A 80 1.90 16.35 1.72
N ALA A 81 2.82 16.49 0.76
CA ALA A 81 2.51 16.20 -0.63
C ALA A 81 2.10 14.71 -0.79
N PRO A 82 1.02 14.39 -1.53
CA PRO A 82 0.51 13.03 -1.61
C PRO A 82 1.54 11.98 -2.06
N ARG A 83 2.38 12.29 -3.07
CA ARG A 83 3.37 11.33 -3.55
C ARG A 83 4.47 11.05 -2.52
N ASP A 84 4.85 12.05 -1.73
CA ASP A 84 5.83 11.88 -0.64
C ASP A 84 5.24 11.02 0.49
N ALA A 85 3.96 11.25 0.83
CA ALA A 85 3.25 10.40 1.78
C ALA A 85 3.12 8.96 1.29
N GLY A 86 2.86 8.75 0.00
CA GLY A 86 2.79 7.42 -0.60
C GLY A 86 4.11 6.65 -0.49
N ARG A 87 5.23 7.30 -0.81
CA ARG A 87 6.57 6.71 -0.66
C ARG A 87 6.90 6.43 0.79
N LEU A 88 6.60 7.36 1.69
CA LEU A 88 6.80 7.18 3.13
C LEU A 88 5.99 5.99 3.66
N TYR A 89 4.74 5.85 3.21
CA TYR A 89 3.88 4.75 3.60
C TYR A 89 4.39 3.39 3.10
N LEU A 90 4.89 3.32 1.86
CA LEU A 90 5.55 2.12 1.33
C LEU A 90 6.84 1.79 2.09
N THR A 91 7.63 2.79 2.51
CA THR A 91 8.78 2.55 3.38
C THR A 91 8.37 1.88 4.69
N CYS A 92 7.22 2.23 5.28
CA CYS A 92 6.71 1.52 6.46
C CYS A 92 6.40 0.04 6.17
N ALA A 93 5.91 -0.30 4.98
CA ALA A 93 5.74 -1.68 4.55
C ALA A 93 7.10 -2.38 4.45
N HIS A 94 8.06 -1.78 3.75
CA HIS A 94 9.42 -2.31 3.61
C HIS A 94 10.09 -2.57 4.97
N ASP A 95 9.97 -1.63 5.91
CA ASP A 95 10.56 -1.75 7.25
C ASP A 95 9.89 -2.85 8.07
N LEU A 96 8.57 -3.02 7.94
CA LEU A 96 7.88 -4.15 8.55
C LEU A 96 8.36 -5.48 7.94
N GLY A 97 8.57 -5.52 6.63
CA GLY A 97 9.09 -6.67 5.91
C GLY A 97 10.46 -7.08 6.45
N ARG A 98 11.39 -6.14 6.57
CA ARG A 98 12.69 -6.36 7.22
C ARG A 98 12.56 -6.85 8.65
N ALA A 99 11.68 -6.26 9.44
CA ALA A 99 11.51 -6.61 10.85
C ALA A 99 10.87 -7.99 11.08
N ARG A 100 10.03 -8.46 10.16
CA ARG A 100 9.18 -9.65 10.37
C ARG A 100 9.52 -10.83 9.48
N LEU A 101 10.17 -10.59 8.34
CA LEU A 101 10.43 -11.60 7.33
C LEU A 101 11.92 -11.95 7.20
N ALA A 102 12.84 -11.26 7.89
CA ALA A 102 14.29 -11.50 7.74
C ALA A 102 14.74 -12.97 7.86
N ASP A 103 14.11 -13.74 8.74
CA ASP A 103 14.43 -15.15 8.99
C ASP A 103 13.52 -16.14 8.23
N VAL A 104 12.64 -15.64 7.35
CA VAL A 104 11.74 -16.48 6.54
C VAL A 104 12.50 -17.01 5.34
N GLY A 105 12.59 -18.34 5.22
CA GLY A 105 13.20 -18.99 4.06
C GLY A 105 12.35 -18.86 2.80
N GLY A 106 13.01 -18.75 1.64
CA GLY A 106 12.36 -18.78 0.33
C GLY A 106 11.84 -17.43 -0.18
N LEU A 107 12.16 -16.32 0.48
CA LEU A 107 11.72 -15.00 0.05
C LEU A 107 12.23 -14.60 -1.34
N ASP A 108 13.45 -14.99 -1.71
CA ASP A 108 13.97 -14.72 -3.06
C ASP A 108 13.10 -15.40 -4.14
N ALA A 109 12.72 -16.67 -3.91
CA ALA A 109 11.85 -17.40 -4.82
C ALA A 109 10.44 -16.83 -4.86
N PHE A 110 9.92 -16.39 -3.71
CA PHE A 110 8.65 -15.68 -3.64
C PHE A 110 8.68 -14.37 -4.43
N CYS A 111 9.70 -13.53 -4.23
CA CYS A 111 9.85 -12.26 -4.95
C CYS A 111 9.98 -12.48 -6.45
N ALA A 112 10.76 -13.48 -6.90
CA ALA A 112 10.86 -13.82 -8.31
C ALA A 112 9.51 -14.23 -8.92
N ALA A 113 8.72 -15.05 -8.21
CA ALA A 113 7.38 -15.44 -8.65
C ALA A 113 6.41 -14.24 -8.66
N ALA A 114 6.48 -13.36 -7.67
CA ALA A 114 5.69 -12.13 -7.62
C ALA A 114 6.04 -11.19 -8.79
N ASP A 115 7.33 -11.07 -9.14
CA ASP A 115 7.77 -10.27 -10.29
C ASP A 115 7.22 -10.79 -11.62
N GLU A 116 7.15 -12.11 -11.80
CA GLU A 116 6.53 -12.72 -12.99
C GLU A 116 5.04 -12.39 -13.08
N ILE A 117 4.35 -12.40 -11.94
CA ILE A 117 2.93 -12.02 -11.87
C ILE A 117 2.77 -10.54 -12.20
N ASP A 118 3.57 -9.66 -11.59
CA ASP A 118 3.52 -8.21 -11.84
C ASP A 118 3.83 -7.87 -13.30
N ALA A 119 4.74 -8.59 -13.93
CA ALA A 119 5.04 -8.41 -15.35
C ALA A 119 3.89 -8.85 -16.28
N ALA A 120 2.99 -9.71 -15.81
CA ALA A 120 1.89 -10.27 -16.59
C ALA A 120 0.53 -9.55 -16.37
N ILE A 121 0.39 -8.76 -15.30
CA ILE A 121 -0.88 -8.06 -14.98
C ILE A 121 -1.11 -6.91 -15.96
N ASP A 122 -2.32 -6.83 -16.52
CA ASP A 122 -2.83 -5.63 -17.17
C ASP A 122 -3.34 -4.64 -16.10
N PRO A 123 -2.75 -3.44 -15.95
CA PRO A 123 -3.15 -2.48 -14.94
C PRO A 123 -4.46 -1.74 -15.26
N ALA A 124 -5.14 -2.04 -16.38
CA ALA A 124 -6.38 -1.40 -16.77
C ALA A 124 -7.44 -1.45 -15.64
N ALA A 125 -7.98 -0.28 -15.30
CA ALA A 125 -8.93 -0.09 -14.19
C ALA A 125 -8.41 -0.47 -12.79
N LEU A 126 -7.08 -0.60 -12.61
CA LEU A 126 -6.42 -0.87 -11.34
C LEU A 126 -5.48 0.29 -10.92
N PRO A 127 -5.98 1.53 -10.75
CA PRO A 127 -5.13 2.71 -10.61
C PRO A 127 -4.22 2.70 -9.38
N LEU A 128 -4.66 2.14 -8.24
CA LEU A 128 -3.81 2.00 -7.05
C LEU A 128 -2.66 1.02 -7.30
N TYR A 129 -2.95 -0.13 -7.91
CA TYR A 129 -1.93 -1.12 -8.27
C TYR A 129 -0.94 -0.51 -9.26
N ALA A 130 -1.43 0.11 -10.33
CA ALA A 130 -0.59 0.76 -11.33
C ALA A 130 0.34 1.82 -10.70
N GLY A 131 -0.18 2.59 -9.74
CA GLY A 131 0.60 3.59 -9.01
C GLY A 131 1.68 2.99 -8.10
N ILE A 132 1.37 1.89 -7.40
CA ILE A 132 2.31 1.16 -6.51
C ILE A 132 3.38 0.44 -7.34
N ALA A 133 3.00 -0.29 -8.38
CA ALA A 133 3.92 -1.05 -9.25
C ALA A 133 4.94 -0.15 -9.97
N ALA A 134 4.65 1.15 -10.10
CA ALA A 134 5.55 2.14 -10.66
C ALA A 134 6.56 2.73 -9.64
N GLU A 135 6.41 2.47 -8.35
CA GLU A 135 7.39 2.91 -7.34
C GLU A 135 8.66 2.05 -7.35
N PRO A 136 9.81 2.60 -6.95
CA PRO A 136 11.04 1.81 -6.81
C PRO A 136 10.86 0.65 -5.83
N ARG A 137 11.28 -0.55 -6.24
CA ARG A 137 11.27 -1.74 -5.40
C ARG A 137 12.57 -1.83 -4.58
N PRO A 138 12.51 -2.30 -3.32
CA PRO A 138 13.71 -2.64 -2.56
C PRO A 138 14.53 -3.76 -3.22
N ASP A 139 15.84 -3.72 -3.03
CA ASP A 139 16.74 -4.79 -3.48
C ASP A 139 16.82 -5.95 -2.48
N ASP A 140 16.47 -5.71 -1.21
CA ASP A 140 16.50 -6.74 -0.16
C ASP A 140 15.19 -7.54 -0.11
N ALA A 141 15.29 -8.87 -0.08
CA ALA A 141 14.14 -9.78 -0.18
C ALA A 141 13.09 -9.59 0.94
N PRO A 142 13.46 -9.36 2.22
CA PRO A 142 12.46 -9.13 3.28
C PRO A 142 11.59 -7.90 3.05
N ALA A 143 12.18 -6.77 2.63
CA ALA A 143 11.42 -5.59 2.28
C ALA A 143 10.59 -5.77 1.00
N ARG A 144 11.16 -6.44 0.00
CA ARG A 144 10.51 -6.64 -1.31
C ARG A 144 9.32 -7.59 -1.26
N ALA A 145 9.33 -8.53 -0.31
CA ALA A 145 8.26 -9.52 -0.15
C ALA A 145 6.97 -8.98 0.48
N LEU A 146 6.98 -7.73 0.98
CA LEU A 146 5.84 -7.08 1.63
C LEU A 146 5.41 -5.82 0.88
#